data_AF-A0A7C3EIY7-F1
#
_entry.id   AF-A0A7C3EIY7-F1
#
_cell.length_a   1.000
_cell.length_b   1.000
_cell.length_c   1.000
_cell.angle_alpha   90.00
_cell.angle_beta   90.00
_cell.angle_gamma   90.00
#
_symmetry.space_group_name_H-M   'P 1'
#
loop_
_entity.id
_entity.type
_entity.pdbx_description
1 polymer ?
#
loop_
_entity_poly.entity_id
_entity_poly.type
_entity_poly.pdbx_seq_one_letter_code
_entity_poly.pdbx_strand_id
1 'polypeptide(L)'
;MIFEQEDIKKISGILKVEPEFVGGSYILNLFNKELNQLLFLSINNDIDYENNEQSSIISVQTQYGYFELHNCTNYMLFEPDEVIFINASQEKVSCLIVSKDANCSMFSDIKRALLKTDISQLNSSVLLAAMQLSLIEKVLP
;
A
#
# COMPACT_ATOMS: atom_id res chain seq x y z
N MET A 1 -12.09 -1.89 1.15
CA MET A 1 -12.52 -0.71 0.36
C MET A 1 -12.52 -1.07 -1.11
N ILE A 2 -13.32 -0.35 -1.92
CA ILE A 2 -13.35 -0.49 -3.37
C ILE A 2 -12.75 0.78 -3.97
N PHE A 3 -11.80 0.63 -4.91
CA PHE A 3 -11.15 1.75 -5.58
C PHE A 3 -11.98 2.22 -6.76
N GLU A 4 -12.48 3.44 -6.72
CA GLU A 4 -13.20 4.03 -7.83
C GLU A 4 -12.24 4.65 -8.84
N GLN A 5 -12.74 4.97 -10.03
CA GLN A 5 -11.92 5.57 -11.08
C GLN A 5 -11.26 6.90 -10.63
N GLU A 6 -11.90 7.65 -9.73
CA GLU A 6 -11.31 8.86 -9.15
C GLU A 6 -10.11 8.55 -8.25
N ASP A 7 -10.17 7.50 -7.44
CA ASP A 7 -9.05 7.05 -6.61
C ASP A 7 -7.87 6.64 -7.48
N ILE A 8 -8.13 5.86 -8.53
CA ILE A 8 -7.10 5.42 -9.47
C ILE A 8 -6.44 6.62 -10.15
N LYS A 9 -7.20 7.66 -10.54
CA LYS A 9 -6.66 8.90 -11.11
C LYS A 9 -5.76 9.67 -10.12
N LYS A 10 -6.10 9.67 -8.84
CA LYS A 10 -5.27 10.30 -7.81
C LYS A 10 -3.97 9.52 -7.60
N ILE A 11 -4.06 8.19 -7.49
CA ILE A 11 -2.92 7.27 -7.34
C ILE A 11 -1.98 7.40 -8.54
N SER A 12 -2.51 7.32 -9.77
CA SER A 12 -1.73 7.49 -11.00
C SER A 12 -1.07 8.86 -11.10
N GLY A 13 -1.77 9.91 -10.62
CA GLY A 13 -1.26 11.27 -10.54
C GLY A 13 -0.04 11.42 -9.63
N ILE A 14 0.02 10.69 -8.51
CA ILE A 14 1.19 10.65 -7.60
C ILE A 14 2.32 9.81 -8.20
N LEU A 15 1.98 8.61 -8.70
CA LEU A 15 2.96 7.67 -9.25
C LEU A 15 3.46 8.06 -10.65
N LYS A 16 2.87 9.08 -11.27
CA LYS A 16 3.21 9.61 -12.60
C LYS A 16 3.24 8.54 -13.70
N VAL A 17 2.27 7.63 -13.65
CA VAL A 17 2.13 6.52 -14.61
C VAL A 17 0.67 6.38 -15.01
N GLU A 18 0.40 6.14 -16.29
CA GLU A 18 -0.96 5.91 -16.76
C GLU A 18 -1.45 4.51 -16.34
N PRO A 19 -2.67 4.40 -15.77
CA PRO A 19 -3.25 3.12 -15.40
C PRO A 19 -3.89 2.44 -16.61
N GLU A 20 -3.72 1.12 -16.70
CA GLU A 20 -4.41 0.26 -17.67
C GLU A 20 -5.49 -0.56 -16.95
N PHE A 21 -6.70 -0.64 -17.51
CA PHE A 21 -7.75 -1.50 -16.95
C PHE A 21 -7.85 -2.80 -17.74
N VAL A 22 -7.49 -3.92 -17.09
CA VAL A 22 -7.40 -5.24 -17.72
C VAL A 22 -8.03 -6.27 -16.81
N GLY A 23 -8.98 -7.05 -17.35
CA GLY A 23 -9.53 -8.22 -16.63
C GLY A 23 -10.24 -7.91 -15.31
N GLY A 24 -10.77 -6.69 -15.13
CA GLY A 24 -11.41 -6.27 -13.87
C GLY A 24 -10.50 -5.54 -12.89
N SER A 25 -9.24 -5.33 -13.25
CA SER A 25 -8.20 -4.79 -12.38
C SER A 25 -7.51 -3.59 -13.01
N TYR A 26 -7.04 -2.67 -12.17
CA TYR A 26 -6.19 -1.56 -12.61
C TYR A 26 -4.73 -1.93 -12.47
N ILE A 27 -3.96 -1.81 -13.54
CA ILE A 27 -2.54 -2.14 -13.62
C ILE A 27 -1.75 -0.86 -13.86
N LEU A 28 -0.71 -0.64 -13.06
CA LEU A 28 0.21 0.49 -13.16
C LEU A 28 1.63 -0.07 -13.27
N ASN A 29 2.28 0.23 -14.40
CA ASN A 29 3.60 -0.30 -14.73
C ASN A 29 4.68 0.76 -14.53
N LEU A 30 5.41 0.69 -13.42
CA LEU A 30 6.46 1.63 -13.08
C LEU A 30 7.82 1.12 -13.54
N PHE A 31 8.61 2.00 -14.14
CA PHE A 31 9.97 1.72 -14.56
C PHE A 31 10.90 2.87 -14.20
N ASN A 32 11.86 2.59 -13.33
CA ASN A 32 12.96 3.49 -13.04
C ASN A 32 14.15 3.16 -13.93
N LYS A 33 14.43 4.06 -14.88
CA LYS A 33 15.53 3.90 -15.85
C LYS A 33 16.91 3.99 -15.23
N GLU A 34 17.09 4.84 -14.22
CA GLU A 34 18.39 5.09 -13.60
C GLU A 34 18.86 3.89 -12.79
N LEU A 35 17.92 3.26 -12.06
CA LEU A 35 18.18 2.07 -11.25
C LEU A 35 17.87 0.75 -11.98
N ASN A 36 17.34 0.82 -13.20
CA ASN A 36 16.86 -0.33 -13.97
C ASN A 36 15.85 -1.21 -13.20
N GLN A 37 14.97 -0.57 -12.43
CA GLN A 37 13.98 -1.25 -11.58
C GLN A 37 12.60 -1.24 -12.24
N LEU A 38 11.92 -2.39 -12.18
CA LEU A 38 10.56 -2.59 -12.66
C LEU A 38 9.65 -2.94 -11.49
N LEU A 39 8.47 -2.32 -11.47
CA LEU A 39 7.42 -2.59 -10.50
C LEU A 39 6.06 -2.60 -11.22
N PHE A 40 5.35 -3.72 -11.12
CA PHE A 40 3.98 -3.91 -11.61
C PHE A 40 3.04 -3.84 -10.41
N LEU A 41 2.22 -2.79 -10.35
CA LEU A 41 1.19 -2.62 -9.33
C LEU A 41 -0.15 -3.03 -9.92
N SER A 42 -0.89 -3.88 -9.23
CA SER A 42 -2.26 -4.26 -9.58
C SER A 42 -3.22 -3.99 -8.43
N ILE A 43 -4.34 -3.35 -8.74
CA ILE A 43 -5.42 -3.03 -7.81
C ILE A 43 -6.66 -3.80 -8.29
N ASN A 44 -7.05 -4.80 -7.50
CA ASN A 44 -8.17 -5.70 -7.79
C ASN A 44 -9.29 -5.38 -6.82
N ASN A 45 -10.49 -5.05 -7.30
CA ASN A 45 -11.63 -4.67 -6.46
C ASN A 45 -12.65 -5.80 -6.23
N ASP A 46 -12.61 -6.85 -7.05
CA ASP A 46 -13.69 -7.84 -7.13
C ASP A 46 -13.25 -9.18 -6.53
N ILE A 47 -12.73 -9.13 -5.30
CA ILE A 47 -12.36 -10.33 -4.57
C ILE A 47 -13.46 -10.64 -3.56
N ASP A 48 -14.16 -11.74 -3.81
CA ASP A 48 -15.09 -12.35 -2.86
C ASP A 48 -14.31 -13.39 -2.03
N TYR A 49 -14.03 -13.05 -0.77
CA TYR A 49 -13.33 -13.94 0.15
C TYR A 49 -14.24 -14.97 0.83
N GLU A 50 -15.57 -14.77 0.75
CA GLU A 50 -16.71 -15.50 1.35
C GLU A 50 -17.70 -14.49 1.99
N ASN A 51 -19.00 -14.82 2.02
CA ASN A 51 -20.08 -14.03 2.62
C ASN A 51 -20.36 -12.63 2.00
N ASN A 52 -20.06 -12.41 0.72
CA ASN A 52 -20.24 -11.12 0.03
C ASN A 52 -19.44 -9.96 0.64
N GLU A 53 -18.36 -10.24 1.39
CA GLU A 53 -17.46 -9.20 1.84
C GLU A 53 -16.57 -8.76 0.68
N GLN A 54 -17.05 -7.79 -0.09
CA GLN A 54 -16.28 -7.19 -1.16
C GLN A 54 -15.06 -6.46 -0.60
N SER A 55 -13.92 -6.80 -1.15
CA SER A 55 -12.64 -6.32 -0.69
C SER A 55 -11.67 -6.16 -1.85
N SER A 56 -10.67 -5.31 -1.67
CA SER A 56 -9.59 -5.14 -2.63
C SER A 56 -8.32 -5.88 -2.22
N ILE A 57 -7.59 -6.35 -3.23
CA ILE A 57 -6.20 -6.80 -3.13
C ILE A 57 -5.32 -5.82 -3.89
N ILE A 58 -4.27 -5.36 -3.22
CA ILE A 58 -3.18 -4.64 -3.85
C ILE A 58 -2.02 -5.60 -4.01
N SER A 59 -1.57 -5.84 -5.23
CA SER A 59 -0.39 -6.65 -5.49
C SER A 59 0.71 -5.87 -6.17
N VAL A 60 1.94 -6.14 -5.76
CA VAL A 60 3.15 -5.52 -6.30
C VAL A 60 4.12 -6.61 -6.68
N GLN A 61 4.41 -6.70 -7.97
CA GLN A 61 5.47 -7.55 -8.50
C GLN A 61 6.69 -6.69 -8.83
N THR A 62 7.83 -7.08 -8.29
CA THR A 62 9.13 -6.47 -8.62
C THR A 62 10.04 -7.53 -9.22
N GLN A 63 11.25 -7.12 -9.61
CA GLN A 63 12.31 -8.06 -9.97
C GLN A 63 12.77 -8.95 -8.79
N TYR A 64 12.46 -8.56 -7.55
CA TYR A 64 12.95 -9.21 -6.33
C TYR A 64 11.90 -10.03 -5.59
N GLY A 65 10.63 -9.95 -5.99
CA GLY A 65 9.56 -10.65 -5.30
C GLY A 65 8.17 -10.16 -5.65
N TYR A 66 7.19 -10.82 -5.04
CA TYR A 66 5.77 -10.55 -5.19
C TYR A 66 5.16 -10.32 -3.80
N PHE A 67 4.44 -9.23 -3.65
CA PHE A 67 3.86 -8.79 -2.38
C PHE A 67 2.36 -8.52 -2.56
N GLU A 68 1.55 -8.90 -1.58
CA GLU A 68 0.11 -8.66 -1.59
C GLU A 68 -0.36 -8.06 -0.27
N LEU A 69 -1.18 -7.02 -0.37
CA LEU A 69 -1.95 -6.48 0.73
C LEU A 69 -3.41 -6.85 0.52
N HIS A 70 -3.90 -7.79 1.32
CA HIS A 70 -5.28 -8.23 1.33
C HIS A 70 -6.13 -7.29 2.16
N ASN A 71 -7.42 -7.18 1.79
CA ASN A 71 -8.39 -6.37 2.51
C ASN A 71 -7.92 -4.93 2.72
N CYS A 72 -7.54 -4.26 1.64
CA CYS A 72 -7.16 -2.86 1.72
C CYS A 72 -8.35 -2.06 2.27
N THR A 73 -8.16 -1.45 3.43
CA THR A 73 -9.19 -0.70 4.18
C THR A 73 -9.14 0.79 3.86
N ASN A 74 -7.95 1.31 3.55
CA ASN A 74 -7.74 2.71 3.22
C ASN A 74 -6.48 2.88 2.36
N TYR A 75 -6.29 4.05 1.77
CA TYR A 75 -5.02 4.46 1.17
C TYR A 75 -4.71 5.92 1.53
N MET A 76 -3.44 6.29 1.47
CA MET A 76 -2.96 7.64 1.66
C MET A 76 -2.04 8.03 0.51
N LEU A 77 -2.25 9.22 -0.02
CA LEU A 77 -1.31 9.86 -0.94
C LEU A 77 -0.27 10.59 -0.08
N PHE A 78 0.99 10.19 -0.21
CA PHE A 78 2.11 10.81 0.47
C PHE A 78 2.93 11.57 -0.57
N GLU A 79 2.58 12.85 -0.72
CA GLU A 79 3.18 13.71 -1.74
C GLU A 79 4.67 13.97 -1.47
N PRO A 80 5.50 14.04 -2.54
CA PRO A 80 5.09 14.14 -3.94
C PRO A 80 4.98 12.80 -4.70
N ASP A 81 5.37 11.67 -4.12
CA ASP A 81 5.78 10.50 -4.90
C ASP A 81 5.40 9.13 -4.36
N GLU A 82 4.75 9.04 -3.20
CA GLU A 82 4.40 7.76 -2.58
C GLU A 82 2.89 7.57 -2.42
N VAL A 83 2.45 6.33 -2.59
CA VAL A 83 1.11 5.87 -2.24
C VAL A 83 1.23 4.78 -1.21
N ILE A 84 0.52 4.94 -0.09
CA ILE A 84 0.51 4.00 1.02
C ILE A 84 -0.86 3.32 1.06
N PHE A 85 -0.88 2.03 0.74
CA PHE A 85 -2.06 1.17 0.88
C PHE A 85 -2.08 0.57 2.28
N ILE A 86 -3.27 0.48 2.89
CA ILE A 86 -3.40 0.18 4.32
C ILE A 86 -4.48 -0.87 4.55
N ASN A 87 -4.11 -1.96 5.23
CA ASN A 87 -5.05 -2.84 5.91
C ASN A 87 -4.96 -2.54 7.41
N ALA A 88 -6.05 -2.08 8.02
CA ALA A 88 -6.09 -1.73 9.42
C ALA A 88 -7.30 -2.36 10.11
N SER A 89 -7.03 -2.93 11.28
CA SER A 89 -8.04 -3.35 12.25
C SER A 89 -7.84 -2.62 13.58
N GLN A 90 -8.64 -2.98 14.59
CA GLN A 90 -8.47 -2.43 15.93
C GLN A 90 -7.15 -2.86 16.58
N GLU A 91 -6.61 -4.02 16.19
CA GLU A 91 -5.44 -4.62 16.84
C GLU A 91 -4.16 -4.52 16.01
N LYS A 92 -4.29 -4.57 14.68
CA LYS A 92 -3.18 -4.76 13.77
C LYS A 92 -3.27 -3.83 12.57
N VAL A 93 -2.12 -3.52 12.01
CA VAL A 93 -1.99 -2.73 10.80
C VAL A 93 -0.90 -3.32 9.92
N SER A 94 -1.21 -3.38 8.63
CA SER A 94 -0.28 -3.70 7.56
C SER A 94 -0.34 -2.60 6.52
N CYS A 95 0.79 -2.24 5.93
CA CYS A 95 0.83 -1.30 4.83
C CYS A 95 1.79 -1.74 3.72
N LEU A 96 1.43 -1.35 2.51
CA LEU A 96 2.23 -1.53 1.31
C LEU A 96 2.44 -0.15 0.70
N ILE A 97 3.70 0.27 0.61
CA ILE A 97 4.09 1.58 0.10
C ILE A 97 4.65 1.37 -1.28
N VAL A 98 4.20 2.18 -2.23
CA VAL A 98 4.69 2.20 -3.60
C VAL A 98 5.12 3.62 -3.93
N SER A 99 6.35 3.76 -4.42
CA SER A 99 6.89 5.04 -4.87
C SER A 99 6.85 5.15 -6.40
N LYS A 100 6.79 6.37 -6.93
CA LYS A 100 6.91 6.63 -8.39
C LYS A 100 8.20 6.04 -9.00
N ASP A 101 9.24 5.89 -8.18
CA ASP A 101 10.58 5.47 -8.60
C ASP A 101 10.72 3.93 -8.64
N ALA A 102 9.59 3.21 -8.77
CA ALA A 102 9.51 1.75 -8.84
C ALA A 102 10.05 1.00 -7.61
N ASN A 103 10.07 1.64 -6.44
CA ASN A 103 10.34 0.98 -5.16
C ASN A 103 9.03 0.65 -4.42
N CYS A 104 9.07 -0.44 -3.65
CA CYS A 104 8.03 -0.76 -2.68
C CYS A 104 8.60 -1.19 -1.33
N SER A 105 7.82 -0.99 -0.27
CA SER A 105 8.09 -1.52 1.06
C SER A 105 6.81 -2.06 1.67
N MET A 106 6.90 -3.21 2.35
CA MET A 106 5.77 -3.84 3.01
C MET A 106 6.06 -3.98 4.50
N PHE A 107 5.14 -3.49 5.33
CA PHE A 107 5.12 -3.73 6.76
C PHE A 107 3.84 -4.52 7.06
N SER A 108 3.98 -5.68 7.69
CA SER A 108 2.85 -6.60 7.89
C SER A 108 2.73 -7.02 9.35
N ASP A 109 1.50 -7.27 9.76
CA ASP A 109 1.14 -7.82 11.07
C ASP A 109 1.63 -6.97 12.25
N ILE A 110 1.70 -5.65 12.06
CA ILE A 110 2.22 -4.76 13.10
C ILE A 110 1.14 -4.50 14.14
N LYS A 111 1.48 -4.69 15.42
CA LYS A 111 0.57 -4.40 16.53
C LYS A 111 0.29 -2.91 16.62
N ARG A 112 -0.99 -2.53 16.54
CA ARG A 112 -1.44 -1.13 16.63
C ARG A 112 -1.03 -0.46 17.95
N ALA A 113 -0.85 -1.24 19.02
CA ALA A 113 -0.33 -0.75 20.29
C ALA A 113 1.05 -0.06 20.15
N LEU A 114 1.88 -0.45 19.17
CA LEU A 114 3.20 0.16 18.95
C LEU A 114 3.12 1.63 18.55
N LEU A 115 2.00 2.07 17.95
CA LEU A 115 1.79 3.48 17.60
C LEU A 115 1.61 4.39 18.81
N LYS A 116 1.17 3.83 19.94
CA LYS A 116 0.89 4.57 21.17
C LYS A 116 2.08 4.58 22.14
N THR A 117 3.12 3.81 21.83
CA THR A 117 4.32 3.71 22.67
C THR A 117 5.29 4.83 22.32
N ASP A 118 5.92 5.43 23.33
CA ASP A 118 7.00 6.39 23.12
C ASP A 118 8.15 5.73 22.32
N ILE A 119 8.58 6.38 21.24
CA ILE A 119 9.63 5.88 20.34
C ILE A 119 10.94 5.59 21.10
N SER A 120 11.25 6.36 22.14
CA SER A 120 12.44 6.14 22.97
C SER A 120 12.42 4.83 23.76
N GLN A 121 11.24 4.22 23.92
CA GLN A 121 11.04 2.95 24.63
C GLN A 121 10.94 1.76 23.68
N LEU A 122 10.89 2.01 22.37
CA LEU A 122 10.79 0.95 21.37
C LEU A 122 12.15 0.27 21.15
N ASN A 123 12.09 -1.04 20.90
CA ASN A 123 13.27 -1.78 20.46
C ASN A 123 13.70 -1.28 19.08
N SER A 124 15.01 -1.13 18.86
CA SER A 124 15.56 -0.64 17.59
C SER A 124 15.06 -1.41 16.36
N SER A 125 14.80 -2.71 16.52
CA SER A 125 14.34 -3.58 15.44
C SER A 125 12.91 -3.27 14.97
N VAL A 126 12.10 -2.54 15.74
CA VAL A 126 10.72 -2.15 15.36
C VAL A 126 10.57 -0.66 15.04
N LEU A 127 11.64 0.13 15.19
CA LEU A 127 11.60 1.58 15.00
C LEU A 127 11.16 1.98 13.60
N LEU A 128 11.69 1.31 12.56
CA LEU A 128 11.34 1.64 11.18
C LEU A 128 9.84 1.45 10.93
N ALA A 129 9.28 0.32 11.37
CA ALA A 129 7.86 0.04 11.25
C ALA A 129 7.02 1.07 12.04
N ALA A 130 7.43 1.42 13.26
CA ALA A 130 6.72 2.41 14.08
C ALA A 130 6.74 3.81 13.45
N MET A 131 7.89 4.25 12.93
CA MET A 131 8.02 5.52 12.21
C MET A 131 7.13 5.55 10.98
N GLN A 132 7.15 4.49 10.17
CA GLN A 132 6.32 4.43 8.97
C GLN A 132 4.83 4.46 9.30
N LEU A 133 4.42 3.75 10.35
CA LEU A 133 3.01 3.71 10.76
C LEU A 133 2.54 5.06 11.34
N SER A 134 3.43 5.83 11.98
CA SER A 134 3.07 7.15 12.50
C SER A 134 2.58 8.12 11.41
N LEU A 135 3.04 7.93 10.16
CA LEU A 135 2.62 8.73 9.01
C LEU A 135 1.16 8.48 8.64
N ILE A 136 0.68 7.25 8.85
CA ILE A 136 -0.67 6.83 8.46
C ILE A 136 -1.67 6.82 9.63
N GLU A 137 -1.24 7.16 10.86
CA GLU A 137 -2.11 7.09 12.05
C GLU A 137 -3.40 7.90 11.89
N LYS A 138 -3.33 9.03 11.18
CA LYS A 138 -4.46 9.94 10.92
C LYS A 138 -5.54 9.35 10.01
N VAL A 139 -5.22 8.30 9.25
CA VAL A 139 -6.13 7.64 8.31
C VAL A 139 -6.54 6.24 8.76
N LEU A 140 -6.14 5.83 9.97
CA LEU A 140 -6.58 4.58 10.60
C LEU A 140 -8.00 4.74 11.18
N PRO A 141 -8.82 3.67 11.17
CA PRO A 141 -10.17 3.68 11.75
C PRO A 141 -10.17 3.80 13.27
#